data_AF-A0A9N9S661-F1
#
_entry.id   AF-A0A9N9S661-F1
#
_cell.length_a   1.000
_cell.length_b   1.000
_cell.length_c   1.000
_cell.angle_alpha   90.00
_cell.angle_beta   90.00
_cell.angle_gamma   90.00
#
_symmetry.space_group_name_H-M   'P 1'
#
loop_
_entity.id
_entity.type
_entity.pdbx_description
1 polymer ?
#
loop_
_entity_poly.entity_id
_entity_poly.type
_entity_poly.pdbx_seq_one_letter_code
_entity_poly.pdbx_strand_id
1 'polypeptide(L)'
;MRKPRKNRKPVKNKAAGYESSDNEATNRNADFNALSIHTLRKYRKFYSMPIASNLNKMELAREVNKHFPKIALEEEKTVISYFLHFTKNETVVKEEQP
;
A
#
# COMPACT_ATOMS: atom_id res chain seq x y z
N MET A 1 50.38 40.20 -3.29
CA MET A 1 49.57 39.40 -2.34
C MET A 1 48.76 38.36 -3.10
N ARG A 2 49.01 37.06 -2.92
CA ARG A 2 48.23 35.96 -3.52
C ARG A 2 47.61 35.15 -2.38
N LYS A 3 46.27 35.08 -2.30
CA LYS A 3 45.55 34.31 -1.27
C LYS A 3 45.64 32.80 -1.58
N PRO A 4 45.87 31.91 -0.58
CA PRO A 4 45.84 30.47 -0.81
C PRO A 4 44.38 29.99 -1.02
N ARG A 5 44.17 29.12 -2.02
CA ARG A 5 42.86 28.54 -2.35
C ARG A 5 42.48 27.46 -1.33
N LYS A 6 41.26 27.57 -0.82
CA LYS A 6 40.64 26.68 0.17
C LYS A 6 40.58 25.22 -0.30
N ASN A 7 40.90 24.32 0.63
CA ASN A 7 40.81 22.86 0.55
C ASN A 7 39.52 22.39 -0.16
N ARG A 8 39.64 21.78 -1.34
CA ARG A 8 38.57 20.97 -1.92
C ARG A 8 38.86 19.51 -1.59
N LYS A 9 38.15 18.98 -0.59
CA LYS A 9 38.09 17.53 -0.34
C LYS A 9 37.53 16.85 -1.59
N PRO A 10 38.07 15.71 -2.05
CA PRO A 10 37.49 14.97 -3.15
C PRO A 10 36.12 14.45 -2.72
N VAL A 11 35.07 14.89 -3.42
CA VAL A 11 33.73 14.31 -3.29
C VAL A 11 33.84 12.89 -3.85
N LYS A 12 33.85 11.91 -2.95
CA LYS A 12 33.66 10.50 -3.33
C LYS A 12 32.23 10.39 -3.87
N ASN A 13 32.09 10.42 -5.20
CA ASN A 13 30.87 10.01 -5.86
C ASN A 13 30.74 8.49 -5.67
N LYS A 14 30.19 8.10 -4.51
CA LYS A 14 29.66 6.76 -4.29
C LYS A 14 28.34 6.74 -5.04
N ALA A 15 28.42 6.50 -6.35
CA ALA A 15 27.25 6.09 -7.12
C ALA A 15 26.82 4.76 -6.51
N ALA A 16 25.91 4.84 -5.54
CA ALA A 16 25.15 3.70 -5.08
C ALA A 16 24.49 3.14 -6.34
N GLY A 17 24.94 1.95 -6.75
CA GLY A 17 24.18 1.12 -7.66
C GLY A 17 22.84 0.91 -7.01
N TYR A 18 21.86 1.70 -7.43
CA TYR A 18 20.48 1.31 -7.26
C TYR A 18 20.29 0.22 -8.30
N GLU A 19 20.58 -1.02 -7.89
CA GLU A 19 19.99 -2.17 -8.54
C GLU A 19 18.49 -1.91 -8.53
N SER A 20 18.00 -1.36 -9.64
CA SER A 20 16.59 -1.41 -9.98
C SER A 20 16.33 -2.88 -10.18
N SER A 21 16.04 -3.59 -9.09
CA SER A 21 15.53 -4.95 -9.12
C SER A 21 14.37 -4.91 -10.08
N ASP A 22 14.60 -5.47 -11.27
CA ASP A 22 13.63 -5.68 -12.32
C ASP A 22 12.61 -6.68 -11.77
N ASN A 23 11.70 -6.13 -10.99
CA ASN A 23 10.66 -6.83 -10.27
C ASN A 23 9.38 -6.69 -11.09
N GLU A 24 9.48 -6.99 -12.39
CA GLU A 24 8.33 -6.97 -13.31
C GLU A 24 7.24 -7.96 -12.85
N ALA A 25 7.63 -9.00 -12.09
CA ALA A 25 6.72 -9.95 -11.45
C ALA A 25 6.02 -9.42 -10.18
N THR A 26 6.49 -8.35 -9.54
CA THR A 26 5.91 -7.86 -8.26
C THR A 26 4.88 -6.75 -8.44
N ASN A 27 4.63 -6.28 -9.67
CA ASN A 27 3.74 -5.16 -9.93
C ASN A 27 2.40 -5.60 -10.54
N ARG A 28 1.88 -6.76 -10.09
CA ARG A 28 0.45 -7.08 -10.24
C ARG A 28 -0.36 -6.18 -9.31
N ASN A 29 -0.39 -4.89 -9.62
CA ASN A 29 -1.23 -3.92 -8.93
C ASN A 29 -2.67 -4.44 -9.00
N ALA A 30 -3.24 -4.74 -7.84
CA ALA A 30 -4.62 -5.21 -7.76
C ALA A 30 -5.56 -4.17 -8.40
N ASP A 31 -6.43 -4.60 -9.30
CA ASP A 31 -7.42 -3.70 -9.89
C ASP A 31 -8.60 -3.49 -8.92
N PHE A 32 -8.52 -2.43 -8.12
CA PHE A 32 -9.58 -2.04 -7.19
C PHE A 32 -10.87 -1.56 -7.89
N ASN A 33 -10.86 -1.30 -9.20
CA ASN A 33 -12.08 -0.94 -9.94
C ASN A 33 -13.01 -2.14 -10.16
N ALA A 34 -12.45 -3.36 -10.15
CA ALA A 34 -13.23 -4.60 -10.24
C ALA A 34 -14.09 -4.83 -8.98
N LEU A 35 -13.74 -4.21 -7.85
CA LEU A 35 -14.50 -4.33 -6.60
C LEU A 35 -15.81 -3.52 -6.62
N SER A 36 -16.78 -3.97 -5.82
CA SER A 36 -18.02 -3.22 -5.62
C SER A 36 -17.80 -1.93 -4.83
N ILE A 37 -18.62 -0.90 -5.07
CA ILE A 37 -18.55 0.36 -4.30
C ILE A 37 -18.78 0.13 -2.81
N HIS A 38 -19.58 -0.88 -2.43
CA HIS A 38 -19.80 -1.24 -1.04
C HIS A 38 -18.53 -1.77 -0.39
N THR A 39 -17.81 -2.68 -1.07
CA THR A 39 -16.52 -3.22 -0.61
C THR A 39 -15.50 -2.10 -0.38
N LEU A 40 -15.40 -1.17 -1.33
CA LEU A 40 -14.50 -0.02 -1.22
C LEU A 40 -14.88 0.90 -0.03
N ARG A 41 -16.17 1.10 0.23
CA ARG A 41 -16.66 1.86 1.40
C ARG A 41 -16.40 1.14 2.71
N LYS A 42 -16.57 -0.19 2.76
CA LYS A 42 -16.25 -1.03 3.93
C LYS A 42 -14.77 -0.93 4.28
N TYR A 43 -13.89 -1.01 3.27
CA TYR A 43 -12.45 -0.79 3.43
C TYR A 43 -12.15 0.61 3.98
N ARG A 44 -12.73 1.67 3.40
CA ARG A 44 -12.56 3.05 3.89
C ARG A 44 -12.94 3.20 5.36
N LYS A 45 -14.08 2.61 5.76
CA LYS A 45 -14.58 2.68 7.15
C LYS A 45 -13.66 1.94 8.11
N PHE A 46 -13.18 0.74 7.72
CA PHE A 46 -12.30 -0.07 8.56
C PHE A 46 -10.95 0.63 8.84
N TYR A 47 -10.35 1.24 7.83
CA TYR A 47 -9.09 1.97 7.97
C TYR A 47 -9.27 3.46 8.32
N SER A 48 -10.50 3.90 8.60
CA SER A 48 -10.84 5.30 8.91
C SER A 48 -10.17 6.32 7.97
N MET A 49 -10.13 6.03 6.67
CA MET A 49 -9.36 6.86 5.73
C MET A 49 -9.94 8.28 5.68
N PRO A 50 -9.11 9.33 5.83
CA PRO A 50 -9.54 10.72 5.84
C PRO A 50 -9.83 11.19 4.41
N ILE A 51 -11.00 10.81 3.88
CA ILE A 51 -11.45 11.20 2.54
C ILE A 51 -12.87 11.77 2.64
N ALA A 52 -13.23 12.66 1.71
CA ALA A 52 -14.56 13.28 1.66
C ALA A 52 -15.69 12.24 1.51
N SER A 53 -16.89 12.55 2.00
CA SER A 53 -18.01 11.60 2.07
C SER A 53 -18.62 11.21 0.71
N ASN A 54 -18.35 11.96 -0.36
CA ASN A 54 -19.07 11.88 -1.64
C ASN A 54 -18.18 11.51 -2.85
N LEU A 55 -17.22 10.58 -2.68
CA LEU A 55 -16.36 10.15 -3.79
C LEU A 55 -17.08 9.18 -4.73
N ASN A 56 -16.83 9.35 -6.03
CA ASN A 56 -17.28 8.39 -7.04
C ASN A 56 -16.48 7.07 -6.91
N LYS A 57 -17.00 5.96 -7.45
CA LYS A 57 -16.36 4.63 -7.42
C LYS A 57 -14.90 4.69 -7.87
N MET A 58 -14.63 5.38 -8.98
CA MET A 58 -13.28 5.52 -9.54
C MET A 58 -12.32 6.25 -8.59
N GLU A 59 -12.81 7.32 -7.95
CA GLU A 59 -12.00 8.11 -7.03
C GLU A 59 -11.71 7.31 -5.75
N LEU A 60 -12.72 6.59 -5.25
CA LEU A 60 -12.57 5.73 -4.10
C LEU A 60 -11.58 4.59 -4.38
N ALA A 61 -11.64 3.96 -5.56
CA ALA A 61 -10.69 2.93 -5.96
C ALA A 61 -9.26 3.47 -6.06
N ARG A 62 -9.07 4.67 -6.61
CA ARG A 62 -7.75 5.34 -6.66
C ARG A 62 -7.18 5.59 -5.27
N GLU A 63 -8.00 6.06 -4.35
CA GLU A 63 -7.54 6.39 -3.00
C GLU A 63 -7.24 5.12 -2.19
N VAL A 64 -8.05 4.07 -2.36
CA VAL A 64 -7.76 2.72 -1.82
C VAL A 64 -6.44 2.19 -2.38
N ASN A 65 -6.20 2.32 -3.69
CA ASN A 65 -4.96 1.84 -4.31
C ASN A 65 -3.71 2.55 -3.74
N LYS A 66 -3.80 3.85 -3.43
CA LYS A 66 -2.72 4.59 -2.78
C LYS A 66 -2.52 4.21 -1.30
N HIS A 67 -3.60 3.83 -0.62
CA HIS A 67 -3.58 3.50 0.81
C HIS A 67 -3.14 2.06 1.07
N PHE A 68 -3.59 1.10 0.25
CA PHE A 68 -3.35 -0.32 0.41
C PHE A 68 -1.87 -0.69 0.67
N PRO A 69 -0.88 -0.20 -0.09
CA PRO A 69 0.53 -0.53 0.17
C PRO A 69 1.11 0.16 1.42
N LYS A 70 0.42 1.14 2.01
CA LYS A 70 0.85 1.83 3.23
C LYS A 70 0.45 1.08 4.50
N ILE A 71 -0.37 0.03 4.39
CA ILE A 71 -0.73 -0.79 5.54
C ILE A 71 0.50 -1.57 5.97
N ALA A 72 0.97 -1.31 7.18
CA ALA A 72 2.00 -2.13 7.80
C ALA A 72 1.42 -3.52 8.08
N LEU A 73 1.98 -4.54 7.44
CA LEU A 73 1.70 -5.93 7.80
C LEU A 73 2.66 -6.33 8.91
N GLU A 74 2.10 -6.71 10.06
CA GLU A 74 2.89 -7.02 11.27
C GLU A 74 3.83 -8.20 11.01
N GLU A 75 3.33 -9.30 10.42
CA GLU A 75 4.14 -10.43 9.91
C GLU A 75 3.37 -11.23 8.84
N GLU A 76 4.06 -11.81 7.85
CA GLU A 76 3.43 -12.65 6.82
C GLU A 76 2.73 -13.89 7.43
N LYS A 77 3.37 -14.50 8.43
CA LYS A 77 2.89 -15.72 9.09
C LYS A 77 1.56 -15.50 9.80
N THR A 78 1.37 -14.34 10.43
CA THR A 78 0.12 -14.02 11.14
C THR A 78 -1.01 -13.83 10.14
N VAL A 79 -0.77 -13.10 9.04
CA VAL A 79 -1.78 -12.88 7.97
C VAL A 79 -2.24 -14.20 7.35
N ILE A 80 -1.31 -15.10 7.01
CA ILE A 80 -1.64 -16.41 6.44
C ILE A 80 -2.42 -17.25 7.47
N SER A 81 -2.00 -17.24 8.74
CA SER A 81 -2.67 -17.97 9.81
C SER A 81 -4.12 -17.47 10.01
N TYR A 82 -4.31 -16.15 10.10
CA TYR A 82 -5.63 -15.54 10.19
C TYR A 82 -6.48 -15.92 8.98
N PHE A 83 -5.95 -15.76 7.76
CA PHE A 83 -6.68 -16.10 6.54
C PHE A 83 -7.12 -17.58 6.52
N LEU A 84 -6.22 -18.50 6.85
CA LEU A 84 -6.55 -19.94 6.91
C LEU A 84 -7.57 -20.25 8.01
N HIS A 85 -7.48 -19.59 9.15
CA HIS A 85 -8.46 -19.74 10.22
C HIS A 85 -9.85 -19.28 9.78
N PHE A 86 -9.97 -18.07 9.20
CA PHE A 86 -11.26 -17.53 8.75
C PHE A 86 -11.88 -18.30 7.57
N THR A 87 -11.05 -18.92 6.73
CA THR A 87 -11.54 -19.72 5.59
C THR A 87 -11.92 -21.16 5.99
N LYS A 88 -11.23 -21.75 6.96
CA LYS A 88 -11.55 -23.10 7.47
C LYS A 88 -12.71 -23.11 8.46
N ASN A 89 -12.84 -22.05 9.24
CA ASN A 89 -13.92 -21.86 10.20
C ASN A 89 -14.90 -20.90 9.56
N GLU A 90 -15.89 -21.41 8.82
CA GLU A 90 -16.95 -20.66 8.13
C GLU A 90 -17.61 -19.62 9.06
N THR A 91 -16.97 -18.47 9.20
CA THR A 91 -17.46 -17.29 9.88
C THR A 91 -17.80 -16.28 8.81
N VAL A 92 -18.55 -16.74 7.81
CA VAL A 92 -19.44 -15.83 7.10
C VAL A 92 -20.46 -15.44 8.16
N VAL A 93 -20.18 -14.34 8.87
CA VAL A 93 -21.20 -13.61 9.59
C VAL A 93 -22.26 -13.33 8.54
N LYS A 94 -23.33 -14.13 8.55
CA LYS A 94 -24.51 -13.89 7.74
C LYS A 94 -24.98 -12.51 8.18
N GLU A 95 -24.69 -11.50 7.36
CA GLU A 95 -25.27 -10.17 7.52
C GLU A 95 -26.77 -10.38 7.34
N GLU A 96 -27.50 -10.63 8.43
CA GLU A 96 -28.94 -10.44 8.51
C GLU A 96 -29.19 -8.96 8.24
N GLN A 97 -29.67 -8.69 7.04
CA GLN A 97 -30.23 -7.40 6.67
C GLN A 97 -31.63 -7.29 7.32
N PRO A 98 -31.98 -6.14 7.93
CA PRO A 98 -33.35 -5.88 8.37
C PRO A 98 -34.33 -5.75 7.19
#